data_AF-A0A949BW99-F1
#
_entry.id   AF-A0A949BW99-F1
#
_cell.length_a   1.000
_cell.length_b   1.000
_cell.length_c   1.000
_cell.angle_alpha   90.00
_cell.angle_beta   90.00
_cell.angle_gamma   90.00
#
_symmetry.space_group_name_H-M   'P 1'
#
loop_
_entity.id
_entity.type
_entity.pdbx_description
1 polymer ?
#
loop_
_entity_poly.entity_id
_entity_poly.type
_entity_poly.pdbx_seq_one_letter_code
_entity_poly.pdbx_strand_id
1 'polypeptide(L)'
;GHAFIYLLSFKLFGWNPTGWYLLSLLFHMGASLVVLWLVGAFTKSVRLGFIVALLFVANISYHDVLTWGSFNAYYPLILICFLLTLLFFYYYRESKRKIFYILSLLTCALACLIRETAILIPLIILSFDLIYYWLKKKERNIYFLIRRHLPFFLLILAYLLFRAIFLKQSGDPADEMVKLRIKLVSEHLFLPYFVRSALIFGRHFAAHIIPYLFLNKLSGALVFFPYFYYSFLGWVLLCPLVFILWIFRREERLFSVLLFALVWIILQTAFISLAMPGTDVVLKRAYVWNLRRYSYYPFFGVALFFGALFCHLYTRAKVKYATRQKRVSSLFYGGIGLILLVNLVMIHGVENRLLRTIHRPARQFYTTLLTLHPTLPDKYIIYQYPHAHGLSDYFREWYWLREIYYPNLKKEPFRSDSQVERILEKIERGDFTIDDVFFFDYNAQEGLEDFTREARD
;
A
#
# COMPACT_ATOMS: atom_id res chain seq x y z
N GLY A 1 -12.31 2.96 7.79
CA GLY A 1 -11.24 2.92 8.79
C GLY A 1 -10.22 4.05 8.72
N HIS A 2 -9.97 4.71 7.57
CA HIS A 2 -9.04 5.85 7.49
C HIS A 2 -9.31 6.85 8.61
N ALA A 3 -10.52 7.40 8.66
CA ALA A 3 -10.93 8.42 9.64
C ALA A 3 -10.67 8.03 11.11
N PHE A 4 -10.77 6.74 11.46
CA PHE A 4 -10.50 6.30 12.83
C PHE A 4 -9.01 6.41 13.18
N ILE A 5 -8.12 5.95 12.31
CA ILE A 5 -6.67 6.05 12.53
C ILE A 5 -6.23 7.52 12.50
N TYR A 6 -6.84 8.34 11.64
CA TYR A 6 -6.64 9.80 11.68
C TYR A 6 -7.04 10.39 13.02
N LEU A 7 -8.25 10.11 13.49
CA LEU A 7 -8.74 10.64 14.75
C LEU A 7 -7.87 10.19 15.93
N LEU A 8 -7.48 8.92 15.96
CA LEU A 8 -6.60 8.38 16.99
C LEU A 8 -5.23 9.07 16.98
N SER A 9 -4.61 9.18 15.80
CA SER A 9 -3.31 9.82 15.64
C SER A 9 -3.37 11.30 16.03
N PHE A 10 -4.42 12.00 15.60
CA PHE A 10 -4.64 13.41 15.93
C PHE A 10 -4.87 13.61 17.43
N LYS A 11 -5.65 12.75 18.09
CA LYS A 11 -5.85 12.83 19.55
C LYS A 11 -4.58 12.56 20.35
N LEU A 12 -3.72 11.65 19.89
CA LEU A 12 -2.48 11.29 20.59
C LEU A 12 -1.32 12.26 20.32
N PHE A 13 -1.23 12.78 19.10
CA PHE A 13 -0.04 13.50 18.63
C PHE A 13 -0.33 14.89 18.05
N GLY A 14 -1.61 15.29 17.96
CA GLY A 14 -1.99 16.56 17.32
C GLY A 14 -1.47 16.64 15.88
N TRP A 15 -0.85 17.77 15.54
CA TRP A 15 -0.21 17.99 14.25
C TRP A 15 1.27 17.59 14.21
N ASN A 16 1.80 16.93 15.24
CA ASN A 16 3.22 16.54 15.29
C ASN A 16 3.49 15.34 14.36
N PRO A 17 4.11 15.53 13.18
CA PRO A 17 4.27 14.46 12.18
C PRO A 17 5.07 13.27 12.72
N THR A 18 6.03 13.48 13.62
CA THR A 18 6.84 12.39 14.20
C THR A 18 5.98 11.33 14.88
N GLY A 19 4.92 11.74 15.60
CA GLY A 19 4.00 10.80 16.24
C GLY A 19 3.19 9.97 15.23
N TRP A 20 2.80 10.59 14.12
CA TRP A 20 2.07 9.92 13.04
C TRP A 20 2.93 8.88 12.31
N TYR A 21 4.21 9.19 12.06
CA TYR A 21 5.17 8.22 11.52
C TYR A 21 5.48 7.10 12.51
N LEU A 22 5.67 7.43 13.79
CA LEU A 22 5.91 6.44 14.84
C LEU A 22 4.77 5.42 14.92
N LEU A 23 3.51 5.85 14.87
CA LEU A 23 2.37 4.94 14.89
C LEU A 23 2.38 3.97 13.69
N SER A 24 2.66 4.48 12.49
CA SER A 24 2.77 3.65 11.28
C SER A 24 3.88 2.59 11.44
N LEU A 25 5.04 3.01 11.95
CA LEU A 25 6.17 2.13 12.20
C LEU A 25 5.84 1.06 13.26
N LEU A 26 5.18 1.44 14.35
CA LEU A 26 4.73 0.49 15.39
C LEU A 26 3.76 -0.55 14.83
N PHE A 27 2.79 -0.16 13.99
CA PHE A 27 1.92 -1.14 13.35
C PHE A 27 2.68 -2.02 12.34
N HIS A 28 3.68 -1.49 11.64
CA HIS A 28 4.51 -2.30 10.74
C HIS A 28 5.37 -3.33 11.51
N MET A 29 5.96 -2.93 12.64
CA MET A 29 6.64 -3.86 13.55
C MET A 29 5.67 -4.91 14.09
N GLY A 30 4.48 -4.50 14.52
CA GLY A 30 3.42 -5.40 14.97
C GLY A 30 3.03 -6.43 13.89
N ALA A 31 2.86 -6.00 12.64
CA ALA A 31 2.59 -6.89 11.52
C ALA A 31 3.73 -7.91 11.34
N SER A 32 4.98 -7.47 11.42
CA SER A 32 6.16 -8.32 11.28
C SER A 32 6.28 -9.36 12.40
N LEU A 33 5.92 -9.00 13.64
CA LEU A 33 5.85 -9.93 14.77
C LEU A 33 4.76 -10.99 14.57
N VAL A 34 3.58 -10.59 14.09
CA VAL A 34 2.50 -11.55 13.79
C VAL A 34 2.89 -12.46 12.62
N VAL A 35 3.62 -11.96 11.60
CA VAL A 35 4.21 -12.79 10.54
C VAL A 35 5.12 -13.87 11.13
N LEU A 36 6.05 -13.50 12.01
CA LEU A 36 6.95 -14.43 12.71
C LEU A 36 6.14 -15.52 13.43
N TRP A 37 5.15 -15.13 14.23
CA TRP A 37 4.33 -16.06 15.02
C TRP A 37 3.48 -16.98 14.13
N LEU A 38 2.78 -16.43 13.15
CA LEU A 38 1.93 -17.21 12.24
C LEU A 38 2.76 -18.25 11.48
N VAL A 39 3.83 -17.80 10.81
CA VAL A 39 4.68 -18.71 10.02
C VAL A 39 5.34 -19.73 10.92
N GLY A 40 5.85 -19.34 12.10
CA GLY A 40 6.39 -20.27 13.08
C GLY A 40 5.37 -21.33 13.53
N ALA A 41 4.12 -20.93 13.74
CA ALA A 41 3.05 -21.79 14.22
C ALA A 41 2.65 -22.89 13.22
N PHE A 42 2.35 -22.53 11.95
CA PHE A 42 1.88 -23.52 10.97
C PHE A 42 3.02 -24.28 10.28
N THR A 43 4.23 -23.72 10.21
CA THR A 43 5.41 -24.43 9.64
C THR A 43 6.20 -25.22 10.68
N LYS A 44 5.94 -24.99 11.98
CA LYS A 44 6.72 -25.53 13.11
C LYS A 44 8.21 -25.18 13.02
N SER A 45 8.53 -24.02 12.45
CA SER A 45 9.90 -23.54 12.25
C SER A 45 10.02 -22.07 12.60
N VAL A 46 10.53 -21.78 13.79
CA VAL A 46 10.82 -20.41 14.25
C VAL A 46 11.82 -19.72 13.32
N ARG A 47 12.81 -20.48 12.82
CA ARG A 47 13.81 -19.96 11.86
C ARG A 47 13.14 -19.47 10.58
N LEU A 48 12.20 -20.24 10.03
CA LEU A 48 11.48 -19.84 8.83
C LEU A 48 10.63 -18.60 9.10
N GLY A 49 9.91 -18.57 10.22
CA GLY A 49 9.14 -17.38 10.62
C GLY A 49 10.01 -16.13 10.74
N PHE A 50 11.21 -16.25 11.33
CA PHE A 50 12.14 -15.14 11.47
C PHE A 50 12.67 -14.64 10.13
N ILE A 51 13.06 -15.54 9.23
CA ILE A 51 13.53 -15.17 7.89
C ILE A 51 12.41 -14.51 7.08
N VAL A 52 11.19 -15.05 7.13
CA VAL A 52 10.04 -14.46 6.42
C VAL A 52 9.71 -13.07 6.99
N ALA A 53 9.74 -12.90 8.31
CA ALA A 53 9.54 -11.59 8.94
C ALA A 53 10.63 -10.57 8.55
N LEU A 54 11.90 -10.99 8.49
CA LEU A 54 13.00 -10.13 8.04
C LEU A 54 12.87 -9.73 6.56
N LEU A 55 12.58 -10.70 5.69
CA LEU A 55 12.37 -10.44 4.26
C LEU A 55 11.15 -9.54 4.04
N PHE A 56 10.12 -9.69 4.86
CA PHE A 56 8.96 -8.81 4.86
C PHE A 56 9.39 -7.39 5.28
N VAL A 57 9.81 -7.17 6.54
CA VAL A 57 9.99 -5.83 7.14
C VAL A 57 10.91 -4.91 6.35
N ALA A 58 11.96 -5.44 5.72
CA ALA A 58 12.97 -4.63 5.05
C ALA A 58 12.75 -4.55 3.53
N ASN A 59 11.52 -4.56 3.02
CA ASN A 59 11.30 -4.60 1.57
C ASN A 59 10.86 -3.27 0.94
N ILE A 60 11.51 -2.90 -0.18
CA ILE A 60 11.23 -1.69 -0.96
C ILE A 60 9.88 -1.71 -1.73
N SER A 61 9.32 -2.89 -2.00
CA SER A 61 8.18 -3.09 -2.92
C SER A 61 6.91 -2.36 -2.49
N TYR A 62 6.81 -1.97 -1.22
CA TYR A 62 5.69 -1.28 -0.59
C TYR A 62 6.13 -0.07 0.27
N HIS A 63 7.31 0.51 0.02
CA HIS A 63 7.88 1.56 0.87
C HIS A 63 6.92 2.72 1.18
N ASP A 64 6.05 3.11 0.24
CA ASP A 64 5.04 4.15 0.42
C ASP A 64 4.07 3.90 1.58
N VAL A 65 3.89 2.64 2.01
CA VAL A 65 3.15 2.34 3.24
C VAL A 65 3.84 2.91 4.48
N LEU A 66 5.17 2.92 4.49
CA LEU A 66 5.98 3.40 5.60
C LEU A 66 6.30 4.89 5.45
N THR A 67 6.55 5.33 4.22
CA THR A 67 7.17 6.62 3.94
C THR A 67 6.16 7.73 3.71
N TRP A 68 4.91 7.39 3.41
CA TRP A 68 3.81 8.36 3.39
C TRP A 68 3.14 8.53 4.77
N GLY A 69 3.83 8.06 5.83
CA GLY A 69 3.45 8.23 7.22
C GLY A 69 2.13 7.58 7.59
N SER A 70 1.36 8.26 8.43
CA SER A 70 0.09 7.77 8.96
C SER A 70 -1.01 7.59 7.93
N PHE A 71 -0.93 8.25 6.77
CA PHE A 71 -1.93 8.11 5.71
C PHE A 71 -2.10 6.63 5.36
N ASN A 72 -1.02 5.85 5.44
CA ASN A 72 -1.01 4.43 5.15
C ASN A 72 -0.88 3.50 6.38
N ALA A 73 -0.91 4.02 7.61
CA ALA A 73 -0.77 3.21 8.83
C ALA A 73 -1.87 2.14 8.99
N TYR A 74 -3.00 2.30 8.31
CA TYR A 74 -4.06 1.29 8.30
C TYR A 74 -3.69 0.02 7.52
N TYR A 75 -2.73 0.06 6.56
CA TYR A 75 -2.29 -1.12 5.81
C TYR A 75 -1.58 -2.15 6.70
N PRO A 76 -0.61 -1.77 7.56
CA PRO A 76 -0.07 -2.66 8.57
C PRO A 76 -1.15 -3.18 9.54
N LEU A 77 -2.06 -2.32 10.00
CA LEU A 77 -3.09 -2.71 10.96
C LEU A 77 -4.06 -3.76 10.40
N ILE A 78 -4.52 -3.60 9.17
CA ILE A 78 -5.39 -4.61 8.56
C ILE A 78 -4.63 -5.90 8.24
N LEU A 79 -3.34 -5.83 7.87
CA LEU A 79 -2.53 -7.04 7.74
C LEU A 79 -2.39 -7.78 9.08
N ILE A 80 -2.20 -7.06 10.20
CA ILE A 80 -2.25 -7.66 11.54
C ILE A 80 -3.57 -8.42 11.73
N CYS A 81 -4.71 -7.80 11.40
CA CYS A 81 -6.00 -8.47 11.50
C CYS A 81 -6.09 -9.72 10.60
N PHE A 82 -5.64 -9.66 9.34
CA PHE A 82 -5.61 -10.82 8.44
C PHE A 82 -4.82 -11.98 9.04
N LEU A 83 -3.61 -11.69 9.53
CA LEU A 83 -2.71 -12.70 10.05
C LEU A 83 -3.18 -13.24 11.41
N LEU A 84 -3.74 -12.40 12.28
CA LEU A 84 -4.33 -12.83 13.55
C LEU A 84 -5.59 -13.68 13.33
N THR A 85 -6.46 -13.29 12.39
CA THR A 85 -7.62 -14.10 12.01
C THR A 85 -7.16 -15.49 11.60
N LEU A 86 -6.14 -15.58 10.75
CA LEU A 86 -5.59 -16.84 10.29
C LEU A 86 -4.88 -17.63 11.41
N LEU A 87 -4.14 -16.95 12.29
CA LEU A 87 -3.45 -17.56 13.43
C LEU A 87 -4.44 -18.17 14.43
N PHE A 88 -5.48 -17.43 14.80
CA PHE A 88 -6.51 -17.94 15.69
C PHE A 88 -7.33 -19.04 15.02
N PHE A 89 -7.61 -18.93 13.72
CA PHE A 89 -8.23 -20.04 12.98
C PHE A 89 -7.36 -21.29 13.01
N TYR A 90 -6.04 -21.14 12.82
CA TYR A 90 -5.07 -22.24 12.95
C TYR A 90 -5.13 -22.88 14.35
N TYR A 91 -5.07 -22.10 15.43
CA TYR A 91 -5.17 -22.64 16.79
C TYR A 91 -6.53 -23.28 17.10
N TYR A 92 -7.61 -22.77 16.53
CA TYR A 92 -8.91 -23.44 16.58
C TYR A 92 -8.87 -24.80 15.88
N ARG A 93 -8.26 -24.89 14.69
CA ARG A 93 -8.15 -26.17 13.96
C ARG A 93 -7.35 -27.21 14.76
N GLU A 94 -6.28 -26.79 15.43
CA GLU A 94 -5.40 -27.68 16.20
C GLU A 94 -5.97 -28.09 17.56
N SER A 95 -6.52 -27.13 18.33
CA SER A 95 -6.99 -27.37 19.71
C SER A 95 -8.48 -27.64 19.84
N LYS A 96 -9.27 -27.33 18.80
CA LYS A 96 -10.74 -27.32 18.78
C LYS A 96 -11.39 -26.39 19.84
N ARG A 97 -10.61 -25.55 20.53
CA ARG A 97 -11.12 -24.60 21.53
C ARG A 97 -11.88 -23.46 20.83
N LYS A 98 -13.15 -23.28 21.19
CA LYS A 98 -14.06 -22.29 20.58
C LYS A 98 -13.58 -20.84 20.73
N ILE A 99 -12.83 -20.52 21.80
CA ILE A 99 -12.30 -19.17 22.02
C ILE A 99 -11.46 -18.68 20.84
N PHE A 100 -10.62 -19.53 20.25
CA PHE A 100 -9.81 -19.15 19.10
C PHE A 100 -10.66 -18.92 17.85
N TYR A 101 -11.76 -19.65 17.68
CA TYR A 101 -12.69 -19.41 16.59
C TYR A 101 -13.40 -18.04 16.74
N ILE A 102 -13.82 -17.71 17.97
CA ILE A 102 -14.40 -16.40 18.29
C ILE A 102 -13.38 -15.27 18.04
N LEU A 103 -12.14 -15.42 18.52
CA LEU A 103 -11.08 -14.42 18.28
C LEU A 103 -10.76 -14.26 16.80
N SER A 104 -10.83 -15.33 16.01
CA SER A 104 -10.71 -15.28 14.56
C SER A 104 -11.84 -14.45 13.91
N LEU A 105 -13.09 -14.68 14.33
CA LEU A 105 -14.24 -13.88 13.85
C LEU A 105 -14.14 -12.41 14.28
N LEU A 106 -13.73 -12.14 15.52
CA LEU A 106 -13.58 -10.77 16.03
C LEU A 106 -12.50 -10.00 15.26
N THR A 107 -11.34 -10.61 15.02
CA THR A 107 -10.28 -9.98 14.21
C THR A 107 -10.68 -9.79 12.75
N CYS A 108 -11.49 -10.68 12.19
CA CYS A 108 -12.11 -10.52 10.87
C CYS A 108 -13.08 -9.32 10.85
N ALA A 109 -13.93 -9.18 11.87
CA ALA A 109 -14.81 -8.02 12.04
C ALA A 109 -14.03 -6.70 12.08
N LEU A 110 -12.97 -6.66 12.89
CA LEU A 110 -12.11 -5.48 13.00
C LEU A 110 -11.46 -5.12 11.66
N ALA A 111 -11.01 -6.12 10.89
CA ALA A 111 -10.47 -5.89 9.55
C ALA A 111 -11.48 -5.20 8.63
N CYS A 112 -12.75 -5.65 8.65
CA CYS A 112 -13.83 -5.05 7.85
C CYS A 112 -14.08 -3.58 8.24
N LEU A 113 -14.04 -3.25 9.52
CA LEU A 113 -14.18 -1.87 10.01
C LEU A 113 -13.00 -0.97 9.56
N ILE A 114 -11.81 -1.55 9.42
CA ILE A 114 -10.63 -0.83 8.94
C ILE A 114 -10.76 -0.55 7.44
N ARG A 115 -10.91 -1.57 6.59
CA ARG A 115 -10.98 -1.41 5.14
C ARG A 115 -11.69 -2.55 4.44
N GLU A 116 -12.34 -2.23 3.33
CA GLU A 116 -13.04 -3.20 2.48
C GLU A 116 -12.17 -4.29 1.87
N THR A 117 -10.86 -4.11 1.78
CA THR A 117 -9.95 -5.19 1.36
C THR A 117 -10.09 -6.44 2.25
N ALA A 118 -10.62 -6.30 3.47
CA ALA A 118 -10.95 -7.40 4.38
C ALA A 118 -11.94 -8.44 3.83
N ILE A 119 -12.68 -8.14 2.76
CA ILE A 119 -13.56 -9.13 2.11
C ILE A 119 -12.79 -10.34 1.57
N LEU A 120 -11.45 -10.27 1.48
CA LEU A 120 -10.60 -11.39 1.10
C LEU A 120 -10.34 -12.40 2.22
N ILE A 121 -10.59 -12.05 3.48
CA ILE A 121 -10.28 -12.91 4.63
C ILE A 121 -10.94 -14.29 4.51
N PRO A 122 -12.25 -14.43 4.18
CA PRO A 122 -12.87 -15.75 4.05
C PRO A 122 -12.20 -16.61 2.97
N LEU A 123 -11.79 -16.02 1.85
CA LEU A 123 -11.09 -16.72 0.77
C LEU A 123 -9.70 -17.19 1.20
N ILE A 124 -8.99 -16.37 1.98
CA ILE A 124 -7.68 -16.70 2.54
C ILE A 124 -7.78 -17.86 3.54
N ILE A 125 -8.74 -17.81 4.47
CA ILE A 125 -8.96 -18.87 5.46
C ILE A 125 -9.37 -20.17 4.76
N LEU A 126 -10.30 -20.07 3.79
CA LEU A 126 -10.74 -21.22 3.00
C LEU A 126 -9.56 -21.87 2.25
N SER A 127 -8.73 -21.05 1.60
CA SER A 127 -7.53 -21.52 0.92
C SER A 127 -6.56 -22.21 1.87
N PHE A 128 -6.34 -21.63 3.05
CA PHE A 128 -5.50 -22.23 4.09
C PHE A 128 -6.07 -23.57 4.57
N ASP A 129 -7.37 -23.65 4.85
CA ASP A 129 -8.01 -24.86 5.35
C ASP A 129 -7.97 -25.99 4.30
N LEU A 130 -8.22 -25.64 3.03
CA LEU A 130 -8.10 -26.56 1.91
C LEU A 130 -6.67 -27.09 1.76
N ILE A 131 -5.66 -26.21 1.82
CA ILE A 131 -4.26 -26.60 1.60
C ILE A 131 -3.69 -27.43 2.76
N TYR A 132 -3.97 -27.04 4.02
CA TYR A 132 -3.35 -27.67 5.20
C TYR A 132 -4.14 -28.82 5.80
N TYR A 133 -5.46 -28.88 5.64
CA TYR A 133 -6.29 -29.91 6.27
C TYR A 133 -7.00 -30.80 5.24
N TRP A 134 -7.52 -30.23 4.16
CA TRP A 134 -8.28 -30.98 3.17
C TRP A 134 -7.39 -31.80 2.23
N LEU A 135 -6.40 -31.18 1.58
CA LEU A 135 -5.47 -31.86 0.67
C LEU A 135 -4.72 -33.00 1.38
N LYS A 136 -4.46 -32.84 2.69
CA LYS A 136 -3.83 -33.83 3.57
C LYS A 136 -4.77 -34.93 4.05
N LYS A 137 -5.99 -35.00 3.52
CA LYS A 137 -7.02 -36.01 3.81
C LYS A 137 -7.40 -36.13 5.30
N LYS A 138 -7.16 -35.12 6.14
CA LYS A 138 -7.54 -35.16 7.56
C LYS A 138 -9.06 -35.08 7.75
N GLU A 139 -9.73 -34.23 6.97
CA GLU A 139 -11.20 -34.06 6.98
C GLU A 139 -11.65 -33.71 5.55
N ARG A 140 -12.36 -34.61 4.85
CA ARG A 140 -12.86 -34.42 3.47
C ARG A 140 -14.37 -34.14 3.36
N ASN A 141 -15.02 -33.89 4.48
CA ASN A 141 -16.45 -33.67 4.49
C ASN A 141 -16.76 -32.19 4.21
N ILE A 142 -17.38 -31.94 3.06
CA ILE A 142 -17.69 -30.59 2.57
C ILE A 142 -18.66 -29.84 3.48
N TYR A 143 -19.57 -30.56 4.15
CA TYR A 143 -20.49 -29.95 5.11
C TYR A 143 -19.73 -29.32 6.29
N PHE A 144 -18.72 -30.00 6.84
CA PHE A 144 -17.90 -29.44 7.93
C PHE A 144 -16.98 -28.31 7.49
N LEU A 145 -16.58 -28.28 6.20
CA LEU A 145 -15.86 -27.16 5.62
C LEU A 145 -16.79 -25.94 5.51
N ILE A 146 -17.94 -26.09 4.85
CA ILE A 146 -18.90 -25.01 4.65
C ILE A 146 -19.36 -24.44 5.99
N ARG A 147 -19.81 -25.29 6.92
CA ARG A 147 -20.32 -24.88 8.24
C ARG A 147 -19.34 -24.02 9.02
N ARG A 148 -18.04 -24.29 8.87
CA ARG A 148 -16.96 -23.58 9.58
C ARG A 148 -16.55 -22.27 8.93
N HIS A 149 -16.79 -22.11 7.63
CA HIS A 149 -16.46 -20.87 6.92
C HIS A 149 -17.68 -19.95 6.80
N LEU A 150 -18.89 -20.50 6.88
CA LEU A 150 -20.14 -19.78 6.75
C LEU A 150 -20.20 -18.53 7.66
N PRO A 151 -19.80 -18.57 8.95
CA PRO A 151 -19.81 -17.36 9.78
C PRO A 151 -18.90 -16.23 9.29
N PHE A 152 -17.77 -16.53 8.65
CA PHE A 152 -16.91 -15.51 8.04
C PHE A 152 -17.58 -14.87 6.82
N PHE A 153 -18.20 -15.68 5.96
CA PHE A 153 -18.94 -15.16 4.80
C PHE A 153 -20.16 -14.34 5.21
N LEU A 154 -20.92 -14.78 6.23
CA LEU A 154 -22.04 -14.03 6.77
C LEU A 154 -21.60 -12.69 7.36
N LEU A 155 -20.44 -12.65 8.03
CA LEU A 155 -19.86 -11.41 8.54
C LEU A 155 -19.51 -10.45 7.40
N ILE A 156 -18.87 -10.94 6.33
CA ILE A 156 -18.57 -10.10 5.16
C ILE A 156 -19.86 -9.59 4.50
N LEU A 157 -20.87 -10.45 4.36
CA LEU A 157 -22.16 -10.06 3.80
C LEU A 157 -22.82 -8.97 4.66
N ALA A 158 -22.86 -9.13 5.98
CA ALA A 158 -23.39 -8.14 6.90
C ALA A 158 -22.64 -6.80 6.79
N TYR A 159 -21.30 -6.83 6.69
CA TYR A 159 -20.49 -5.64 6.46
C TYR A 159 -20.81 -4.96 5.12
N LEU A 160 -20.95 -5.72 4.02
CA LEU A 160 -21.29 -5.18 2.71
C LEU A 160 -22.68 -4.55 2.68
N LEU A 161 -23.67 -5.18 3.34
CA LEU A 161 -25.02 -4.63 3.50
C LEU A 161 -25.00 -3.34 4.33
N PHE A 162 -24.32 -3.34 5.47
CA PHE A 162 -24.12 -2.14 6.29
C PHE A 162 -23.52 -1.01 5.44
N ARG A 163 -22.47 -1.30 4.68
CA ARG A 163 -21.83 -0.32 3.80
C ARG A 163 -22.79 0.21 2.73
N ALA A 164 -23.54 -0.68 2.07
CA ALA A 164 -24.48 -0.29 1.03
C ALA A 164 -25.57 0.64 1.55
N ILE A 165 -26.09 0.38 2.76
CA ILE A 165 -27.15 1.16 3.39
C ILE A 165 -26.64 2.52 3.86
N PHE A 166 -25.51 2.56 4.58
CA PHE A 166 -25.07 3.76 5.29
C PHE A 166 -24.09 4.65 4.52
N LEU A 167 -23.24 4.09 3.65
CA LEU A 167 -22.14 4.85 3.05
C LEU A 167 -22.44 5.41 1.65
N LYS A 168 -23.49 4.92 0.96
CA LYS A 168 -24.08 5.36 -0.35
C LYS A 168 -23.12 5.68 -1.53
N GLN A 169 -21.81 5.79 -1.33
CA GLN A 169 -20.82 6.26 -2.29
C GLN A 169 -19.75 5.19 -2.48
N SER A 170 -19.68 4.67 -3.70
CA SER A 170 -18.82 3.55 -4.09
C SER A 170 -17.58 4.02 -4.86
N GLY A 171 -16.67 4.72 -4.17
CA GLY A 171 -15.32 4.99 -4.66
C GLY A 171 -15.01 6.47 -4.84
N ASP A 172 -13.75 6.74 -5.15
CA ASP A 172 -13.25 8.08 -5.47
C ASP A 172 -13.59 8.38 -6.95
N PRO A 173 -14.56 9.28 -7.22
CA PRO A 173 -14.93 9.60 -8.59
C PRO A 173 -13.83 10.41 -9.30
N ALA A 174 -12.76 10.84 -8.63
CA ALA A 174 -11.62 11.47 -9.29
C ALA A 174 -10.69 10.44 -9.96
N ASP A 175 -10.65 9.20 -9.47
CA ASP A 175 -9.73 8.16 -9.96
C ASP A 175 -10.19 7.58 -11.32
N GLU A 176 -9.35 7.74 -12.34
CA GLU A 176 -9.62 7.26 -13.70
C GLU A 176 -9.85 5.74 -13.80
N MET A 177 -9.15 4.94 -12.97
CA MET A 177 -9.32 3.49 -12.97
C MET A 177 -10.68 3.09 -12.38
N VAL A 178 -11.15 3.83 -11.38
CA VAL A 178 -12.49 3.65 -10.80
C VAL A 178 -13.56 4.06 -11.81
N LYS A 179 -13.39 5.20 -12.50
CA LYS A 179 -14.27 5.62 -13.60
C LYS A 179 -14.34 4.57 -14.70
N LEU A 180 -13.19 4.04 -15.13
CA LEU A 180 -13.12 3.00 -16.15
C LEU A 180 -13.88 1.74 -15.70
N ARG A 181 -13.71 1.28 -14.46
CA ARG A 181 -14.46 0.15 -13.92
C ARG A 181 -15.96 0.39 -13.97
N ILE A 182 -16.42 1.54 -13.45
CA ILE A 182 -17.85 1.89 -13.42
C ILE A 182 -18.41 1.87 -14.83
N LYS A 183 -17.73 2.54 -15.78
CA LYS A 183 -18.10 2.57 -17.20
C LYS A 183 -18.22 1.17 -17.79
N LEU A 184 -17.17 0.35 -17.68
CA LEU A 184 -17.16 -0.99 -18.28
C LEU A 184 -18.25 -1.89 -17.69
N VAL A 185 -18.51 -1.80 -16.39
CA VAL A 185 -19.57 -2.59 -15.73
C VAL A 185 -20.95 -2.09 -16.11
N SER A 186 -21.20 -0.77 -16.14
CA SER A 186 -22.51 -0.20 -16.51
C SER A 186 -22.86 -0.45 -17.98
N GLU A 187 -21.85 -0.50 -18.86
CA GLU A 187 -22.00 -0.80 -20.28
C GLU A 187 -21.97 -2.31 -20.58
N HIS A 188 -21.93 -3.17 -19.56
CA HIS A 188 -21.89 -4.64 -19.70
C HIS A 188 -20.67 -5.16 -20.51
N LEU A 189 -19.58 -4.38 -20.53
CA LEU A 189 -18.32 -4.69 -21.23
C LEU A 189 -17.40 -5.57 -20.36
N PHE A 190 -17.88 -6.76 -20.00
CA PHE A 190 -17.17 -7.66 -19.09
C PHE A 190 -15.85 -8.19 -19.66
N LEU A 191 -15.80 -8.53 -20.96
CA LEU A 191 -14.57 -9.03 -21.58
C LEU A 191 -13.46 -7.96 -21.55
N PRO A 192 -13.68 -6.71 -22.01
CA PRO A 192 -12.71 -5.64 -21.80
C PRO A 192 -12.30 -5.45 -20.34
N TYR A 193 -13.25 -5.50 -19.40
CA TYR A 193 -12.96 -5.40 -17.98
C TYR A 193 -12.00 -6.52 -17.50
N PHE A 194 -12.25 -7.77 -17.87
CA PHE A 194 -11.37 -8.89 -17.52
C PHE A 194 -9.99 -8.79 -18.17
N VAL A 195 -9.90 -8.39 -19.45
CA VAL A 195 -8.61 -8.19 -20.13
C VAL A 195 -7.80 -7.09 -19.44
N ARG A 196 -8.41 -5.94 -19.13
CA ARG A 196 -7.73 -4.84 -18.41
C ARG A 196 -7.31 -5.27 -17.00
N SER A 197 -8.13 -6.08 -16.33
CA SER A 197 -7.82 -6.66 -15.01
C SER A 197 -6.65 -7.66 -15.10
N ALA A 198 -6.57 -8.48 -16.15
CA ALA A 198 -5.46 -9.41 -16.35
C ALA A 198 -4.14 -8.68 -16.68
N LEU A 199 -4.20 -7.57 -17.41
CA LEU A 199 -3.04 -6.72 -17.69
C LEU A 199 -2.54 -6.02 -16.43
N ILE A 200 -3.42 -5.44 -15.62
CA ILE A 200 -3.01 -4.80 -14.37
C ILE A 200 -2.53 -5.84 -13.33
N PHE A 201 -3.07 -7.06 -13.36
CA PHE A 201 -2.57 -8.19 -12.55
C PHE A 201 -1.11 -8.48 -12.88
N GLY A 202 -0.79 -8.67 -14.16
CA GLY A 202 0.59 -8.88 -14.60
C GLY A 202 1.50 -7.73 -14.15
N ARG A 203 1.03 -6.48 -14.28
CA ARG A 203 1.79 -5.31 -13.84
C ARG A 203 2.10 -5.41 -12.35
N HIS A 204 1.09 -5.48 -11.49
CA HIS A 204 1.30 -5.58 -10.04
C HIS A 204 2.19 -6.77 -9.65
N PHE A 205 1.95 -7.93 -10.26
CA PHE A 205 2.71 -9.15 -10.00
C PHE A 205 4.21 -8.97 -10.27
N ALA A 206 4.60 -8.38 -11.40
CA ALA A 206 6.00 -8.13 -11.74
C ALA A 206 6.71 -7.38 -10.60
N ALA A 207 6.02 -6.39 -10.07
CA ALA A 207 6.58 -5.51 -9.08
C ALA A 207 6.48 -6.03 -7.63
N HIS A 208 5.79 -7.15 -7.40
CA HIS A 208 5.90 -7.89 -6.15
C HIS A 208 7.21 -8.70 -6.09
N ILE A 209 7.74 -9.09 -7.25
CA ILE A 209 8.95 -9.92 -7.36
C ILE A 209 10.20 -9.07 -7.55
N ILE A 210 10.14 -8.05 -8.40
CA ILE A 210 11.28 -7.18 -8.72
C ILE A 210 10.98 -5.76 -8.23
N PRO A 211 11.88 -5.12 -7.44
CA PRO A 211 11.72 -3.73 -7.07
C PRO A 211 11.47 -2.82 -8.28
N TYR A 212 10.48 -1.94 -8.16
CA TYR A 212 10.01 -1.12 -9.28
C TYR A 212 11.11 -0.22 -9.89
N LEU A 213 12.10 0.18 -9.08
CA LEU A 213 13.26 0.95 -9.55
C LEU A 213 14.08 0.18 -10.58
N PHE A 214 14.25 -1.13 -10.38
CA PHE A 214 14.91 -2.00 -11.36
C PHE A 214 14.00 -2.24 -12.57
N LEU A 215 12.70 -2.47 -12.36
CA LEU A 215 11.75 -2.63 -13.45
C LEU A 215 11.73 -1.42 -14.40
N ASN A 216 11.73 -0.20 -13.85
CA ASN A 216 11.76 1.03 -14.64
C ASN A 216 13.07 1.20 -15.43
N LYS A 217 14.20 0.69 -14.92
CA LYS A 217 15.48 0.68 -15.66
C LYS A 217 15.47 -0.38 -16.76
N LEU A 218 14.95 -1.57 -16.47
CA LEU A 218 14.87 -2.69 -17.41
C LEU A 218 13.90 -2.42 -18.58
N SER A 219 12.82 -1.66 -18.35
CA SER A 219 11.87 -1.31 -19.41
C SER A 219 12.50 -0.50 -20.54
N GLY A 220 13.57 0.27 -20.26
CA GLY A 220 14.29 1.01 -21.29
C GLY A 220 15.18 0.12 -22.18
N ALA A 221 15.54 -1.07 -21.73
CA ALA A 221 16.46 -1.97 -22.44
C ALA A 221 15.74 -2.97 -23.37
N LEU A 222 14.46 -3.28 -23.12
CA LEU A 222 13.71 -4.30 -23.85
C LEU A 222 12.60 -3.65 -24.70
N VAL A 223 12.96 -3.21 -25.91
CA VAL A 223 12.10 -2.43 -26.82
C VAL A 223 10.96 -3.25 -27.44
N PHE A 224 11.00 -4.58 -27.39
CA PHE A 224 10.10 -5.46 -28.17
C PHE A 224 8.62 -5.44 -27.74
N PHE A 225 8.26 -4.94 -26.54
CA PHE A 225 6.87 -4.89 -26.06
C PHE A 225 6.56 -3.60 -25.29
N PRO A 226 6.62 -2.41 -25.93
CA PRO A 226 6.63 -1.14 -25.20
C PRO A 226 5.30 -0.87 -24.48
N TYR A 227 4.17 -1.35 -25.00
CA TYR A 227 2.86 -0.98 -24.48
C TYR A 227 2.42 -1.73 -23.22
N PHE A 228 2.87 -2.98 -23.04
CA PHE A 228 2.46 -3.83 -21.92
C PHE A 228 3.65 -4.54 -21.26
N TYR A 229 4.85 -3.94 -21.36
CA TYR A 229 6.10 -4.50 -20.85
C TYR A 229 5.96 -5.05 -19.43
N TYR A 230 5.48 -4.21 -18.50
CA TYR A 230 5.34 -4.59 -17.10
C TYR A 230 4.30 -5.69 -16.87
N SER A 231 3.19 -5.64 -17.64
CA SER A 231 2.13 -6.64 -17.58
C SER A 231 2.62 -8.00 -18.05
N PHE A 232 3.28 -8.03 -19.21
CA PHE A 232 3.85 -9.24 -19.78
C PHE A 232 4.92 -9.85 -18.86
N LEU A 233 5.84 -9.02 -18.36
CA LEU A 233 6.90 -9.47 -17.47
C LEU A 233 6.35 -10.15 -16.21
N GLY A 234 5.25 -9.64 -15.63
CA GLY A 234 4.68 -10.28 -14.45
C GLY A 234 4.10 -11.66 -14.71
N TRP A 235 3.45 -11.87 -15.86
CA TRP A 235 3.00 -13.19 -16.27
C TRP A 235 4.18 -14.14 -16.52
N VAL A 236 5.25 -13.65 -17.14
CA VAL A 236 6.50 -14.41 -17.31
C VAL A 236 7.12 -14.79 -15.96
N LEU A 237 7.08 -13.89 -14.97
CA LEU A 237 7.60 -14.14 -13.62
C LEU A 237 6.71 -15.08 -12.79
N LEU A 238 5.43 -15.23 -13.12
CA LEU A 238 4.55 -16.21 -12.48
C LEU A 238 4.93 -17.65 -12.86
N CYS A 239 5.30 -17.88 -14.13
CA CYS A 239 5.70 -19.20 -14.64
C CYS A 239 6.77 -19.92 -13.82
N PRO A 240 7.94 -19.31 -13.47
CA PRO A 240 8.95 -19.98 -12.67
C PRO A 240 8.47 -20.28 -11.24
N LEU A 241 7.60 -19.47 -10.63
CA LEU A 241 7.06 -19.80 -9.30
C LEU A 241 6.14 -21.03 -9.35
N VAL A 242 5.30 -21.13 -10.38
CA VAL A 242 4.47 -22.32 -10.63
C VAL A 242 5.34 -23.54 -10.94
N PHE A 243 6.41 -23.37 -11.71
CA PHE A 243 7.35 -24.45 -12.01
C PHE A 243 8.09 -24.94 -10.77
N ILE A 244 8.55 -24.04 -9.90
CA ILE A 244 9.13 -24.37 -8.58
C ILE A 244 8.12 -25.17 -7.75
N LEU A 245 6.86 -24.73 -7.71
CA LEU A 245 5.80 -25.44 -7.00
C LEU A 245 5.60 -26.86 -7.55
N TRP A 246 5.67 -27.04 -8.88
CA TRP A 246 5.60 -28.35 -9.53
C TRP A 246 6.80 -29.25 -9.18
N ILE A 247 8.02 -28.72 -9.15
CA ILE A 247 9.23 -29.46 -8.75
C ILE A 247 9.06 -30.01 -7.32
N PHE A 248 8.59 -29.17 -6.40
CA PHE A 248 8.46 -29.52 -4.99
C PHE A 248 7.15 -30.22 -4.63
N ARG A 249 6.31 -30.60 -5.59
CA ARG A 249 5.00 -31.25 -5.34
C ARG A 249 5.06 -32.56 -4.56
N ARG A 250 6.22 -33.23 -4.56
CA ARG A 250 6.46 -34.47 -3.79
C ARG A 250 6.83 -34.20 -2.32
N GLU A 251 7.22 -32.97 -1.98
CA GLU A 251 7.63 -32.57 -0.64
C GLU A 251 6.47 -31.91 0.10
N GLU A 252 5.55 -32.73 0.64
CA GLU A 252 4.24 -32.31 1.14
C GLU A 252 4.28 -31.06 2.03
N ARG A 253 5.21 -30.97 3.00
CA ARG A 253 5.33 -29.82 3.90
C ARG A 253 5.72 -28.54 3.14
N LEU A 254 6.75 -28.61 2.30
CA LEU A 254 7.22 -27.45 1.53
C LEU A 254 6.19 -27.06 0.48
N PHE A 255 5.60 -28.03 -0.22
CA PHE A 255 4.55 -27.80 -1.20
C PHE A 255 3.35 -27.05 -0.61
N SER A 256 2.84 -27.45 0.56
CA SER A 256 1.74 -26.72 1.21
C SER A 256 2.10 -25.26 1.52
N VAL A 257 3.33 -25.00 1.97
CA VAL A 257 3.80 -23.63 2.26
C VAL A 257 3.91 -22.82 0.97
N LEU A 258 4.54 -23.35 -0.07
CA LEU A 258 4.71 -22.68 -1.36
C LEU A 258 3.37 -22.45 -2.06
N LEU A 259 2.46 -23.42 -2.04
CA LEU A 259 1.13 -23.30 -2.61
C LEU A 259 0.33 -22.21 -1.88
N PHE A 260 0.35 -22.22 -0.54
CA PHE A 260 -0.35 -21.19 0.24
C PHE A 260 0.22 -19.80 -0.01
N ALA A 261 1.55 -19.68 -0.07
CA ALA A 261 2.22 -18.43 -0.41
C ALA A 261 1.82 -17.92 -1.81
N LEU A 262 1.78 -18.80 -2.82
CA LEU A 262 1.40 -18.44 -4.18
C LEU A 262 -0.08 -18.04 -4.27
N VAL A 263 -0.97 -18.79 -3.63
CA VAL A 263 -2.41 -18.46 -3.56
C VAL A 263 -2.62 -17.12 -2.86
N TRP A 264 -1.87 -16.84 -1.79
CA TRP A 264 -1.93 -15.54 -1.12
C TRP A 264 -1.55 -14.39 -2.08
N ILE A 265 -0.45 -14.53 -2.82
CA ILE A 265 -0.03 -13.52 -3.80
C ILE A 265 -1.13 -13.33 -4.85
N ILE A 266 -1.61 -14.43 -5.45
CA ILE A 266 -2.60 -14.38 -6.54
C ILE A 266 -3.91 -13.77 -6.07
N LEU A 267 -4.48 -14.19 -4.94
CA LEU A 267 -5.77 -13.69 -4.45
C LEU A 267 -5.72 -12.19 -4.19
N GLN A 268 -4.66 -11.70 -3.53
CA GLN A 268 -4.50 -10.28 -3.21
C GLN A 268 -4.30 -9.45 -4.48
N THR A 269 -3.43 -9.93 -5.38
CA THR A 269 -3.14 -9.24 -6.65
C THR A 269 -4.37 -9.20 -7.55
N ALA A 270 -5.10 -10.32 -7.67
CA ALA A 270 -6.33 -10.41 -8.45
C ALA A 270 -7.42 -9.49 -7.91
N PHE A 271 -7.59 -9.42 -6.58
CA PHE A 271 -8.54 -8.51 -5.97
C PHE A 271 -8.28 -7.04 -6.34
N ILE A 272 -7.04 -6.59 -6.17
CA ILE A 272 -6.62 -5.22 -6.52
C ILE A 272 -6.86 -4.96 -8.00
N SER A 273 -6.55 -5.94 -8.84
CA SER A 273 -6.63 -5.85 -10.29
C SER A 273 -8.07 -5.77 -10.82
N LEU A 274 -8.98 -6.51 -10.19
CA LEU A 274 -10.42 -6.41 -10.44
C LEU A 274 -10.98 -5.10 -9.89
N ALA A 275 -10.55 -4.68 -8.69
CA ALA A 275 -11.02 -3.45 -8.08
C ALA A 275 -10.61 -2.20 -8.88
N MET A 276 -9.47 -2.24 -9.56
CA MET A 276 -8.90 -1.12 -10.33
C MET A 276 -8.34 -1.64 -11.67
N PRO A 277 -9.17 -1.81 -12.71
CA PRO A 277 -8.68 -2.14 -14.05
C PRO A 277 -7.84 -0.99 -14.61
N GLY A 278 -6.71 -1.31 -15.26
CA GLY A 278 -5.77 -0.29 -15.76
C GLY A 278 -6.25 0.44 -17.01
N THR A 279 -6.14 1.78 -17.02
CA THR A 279 -6.27 2.57 -18.26
C THR A 279 -5.04 2.39 -19.16
N ASP A 280 -5.12 2.76 -20.43
CA ASP A 280 -3.96 2.72 -21.33
C ASP A 280 -2.78 3.57 -20.80
N VAL A 281 -3.09 4.72 -20.20
CA VAL A 281 -2.09 5.59 -19.58
C VAL A 281 -1.40 4.87 -18.42
N VAL A 282 -2.17 4.27 -17.50
CA VAL A 282 -1.63 3.56 -16.34
C VAL A 282 -0.80 2.34 -16.75
N LEU A 283 -1.25 1.58 -17.75
CA LEU A 283 -0.56 0.38 -18.22
C LEU A 283 0.79 0.69 -18.88
N LYS A 284 0.87 1.82 -19.61
CA LYS A 284 2.09 2.28 -20.30
C LYS A 284 3.08 3.01 -19.38
N ARG A 285 2.58 3.78 -18.40
CA ARG A 285 3.42 4.61 -17.53
C ARG A 285 4.41 3.76 -16.74
N ALA A 286 5.62 4.26 -16.51
CA ALA A 286 6.56 3.66 -15.56
C ALA A 286 5.95 3.60 -14.14
N TYR A 287 6.49 2.74 -13.27
CA TYR A 287 6.06 2.76 -11.88
C TYR A 287 6.45 4.06 -11.19
N VAL A 288 5.52 4.59 -10.42
CA VAL A 288 5.72 5.73 -9.53
C VAL A 288 5.70 5.27 -8.07
N TRP A 289 6.29 6.08 -7.20
CA TRP A 289 6.51 5.75 -5.80
C TRP A 289 5.20 5.56 -5.01
N ASN A 290 4.14 6.29 -5.36
CA ASN A 290 2.87 6.34 -4.61
C ASN A 290 1.84 5.24 -4.95
N LEU A 291 2.16 4.31 -5.84
CA LEU A 291 1.26 3.21 -6.24
C LEU A 291 1.69 1.85 -5.67
N ARG A 292 2.61 1.87 -4.70
CA ARG A 292 3.28 0.66 -4.20
C ARG A 292 2.57 0.04 -3.00
N ARG A 293 1.69 0.78 -2.36
CA ARG A 293 0.91 0.40 -1.18
C ARG A 293 0.06 -0.85 -1.37
N TYR A 294 -0.37 -1.09 -2.61
CA TYR A 294 -1.12 -2.30 -2.99
C TYR A 294 -0.26 -3.57 -2.94
N SER A 295 1.06 -3.46 -2.94
CA SER A 295 1.98 -4.61 -2.80
C SER A 295 2.12 -5.08 -1.37
N TYR A 296 1.68 -4.32 -0.37
CA TYR A 296 1.91 -4.63 1.04
C TYR A 296 1.37 -6.00 1.46
N TYR A 297 0.12 -6.32 1.10
CA TYR A 297 -0.45 -7.64 1.44
C TYR A 297 0.12 -8.77 0.59
N PRO A 298 0.19 -8.69 -0.76
CA PRO A 298 0.82 -9.74 -1.58
C PRO A 298 2.25 -10.05 -1.14
N PHE A 299 3.00 -9.06 -0.66
CA PHE A 299 4.40 -9.24 -0.31
C PHE A 299 4.62 -10.18 0.87
N PHE A 300 3.67 -10.34 1.80
CA PHE A 300 3.76 -11.43 2.80
C PHE A 300 3.88 -12.80 2.12
N GLY A 301 3.08 -13.04 1.07
CA GLY A 301 3.15 -14.28 0.30
C GLY A 301 4.49 -14.41 -0.44
N VAL A 302 5.03 -13.32 -1.00
CA VAL A 302 6.36 -13.31 -1.64
C VAL A 302 7.46 -13.68 -0.63
N ALA A 303 7.45 -13.03 0.53
CA ALA A 303 8.41 -13.29 1.60
C ALA A 303 8.30 -14.74 2.10
N LEU A 304 7.07 -15.27 2.25
CA LEU A 304 6.84 -16.66 2.64
C LEU A 304 7.37 -17.65 1.59
N PHE A 305 7.11 -17.39 0.30
CA PHE A 305 7.54 -18.24 -0.80
C PHE A 305 9.07 -18.35 -0.85
N PHE A 306 9.75 -17.22 -0.94
CA PHE A 306 11.22 -17.21 -1.02
C PHE A 306 11.88 -17.60 0.30
N GLY A 307 11.33 -17.20 1.44
CA GLY A 307 11.83 -17.62 2.76
C GLY A 307 11.78 -19.15 2.94
N ALA A 308 10.67 -19.79 2.53
CA ALA A 308 10.53 -21.23 2.59
C ALA A 308 11.52 -21.94 1.64
N LEU A 309 11.65 -21.44 0.41
CA LEU A 309 12.59 -21.96 -0.58
C LEU A 309 14.04 -21.85 -0.09
N PHE A 310 14.45 -20.68 0.39
CA PHE A 310 15.79 -20.43 0.91
C PHE A 310 16.11 -21.33 2.12
N CYS A 311 15.19 -21.43 3.10
CA CYS A 311 15.38 -22.32 4.25
C CYS A 311 15.51 -23.80 3.85
N HIS A 312 14.72 -24.23 2.87
CA HIS A 312 14.77 -25.60 2.37
C HIS A 312 16.09 -25.89 1.67
N LEU A 313 16.51 -25.04 0.73
CA LEU A 313 17.78 -25.16 0.02
C LEU A 313 18.97 -25.13 0.99
N TYR A 314 18.92 -24.26 2.01
CA TYR A 314 19.92 -24.22 3.07
C TYR A 314 20.02 -25.55 3.83
N THR A 315 18.88 -26.13 4.22
CA THR A 315 18.86 -27.40 4.95
C THR A 315 19.44 -28.53 4.10
N ARG A 316 19.08 -28.60 2.81
CA ARG A 316 19.65 -29.58 1.88
C ARG A 316 21.16 -29.39 1.65
N ALA A 317 21.60 -28.15 1.45
CA ALA A 317 23.01 -27.83 1.26
C ALA A 317 23.82 -28.17 2.51
N LYS A 318 23.29 -27.91 3.71
CA LYS A 318 23.95 -28.23 4.98
C LYS A 318 24.15 -29.73 5.17
N VAL A 319 23.19 -30.56 4.76
CA VAL A 319 23.30 -32.03 4.78
C VAL A 319 24.29 -32.51 3.70
N LYS A 320 24.16 -32.03 2.46
CA LYS A 320 25.03 -32.43 1.34
C LYS A 320 26.50 -32.08 1.58
N TYR A 321 26.78 -30.96 2.24
CA TYR A 321 28.13 -30.46 2.50
C TYR A 321 28.45 -30.46 3.99
N ALA A 322 28.30 -31.62 4.65
CA ALA A 322 28.50 -31.76 6.09
C ALA A 322 29.88 -31.30 6.59
N THR A 323 30.95 -31.47 5.79
CA THR A 323 32.30 -30.99 6.14
C THR A 323 32.46 -29.47 6.02
N ARG A 324 31.55 -28.78 5.33
CA ARG A 324 31.60 -27.33 5.05
C ARG A 324 30.41 -26.57 5.65
N GLN A 325 29.78 -27.09 6.70
CA GLN A 325 28.57 -26.49 7.29
C GLN A 325 28.75 -25.01 7.67
N LYS A 326 29.87 -24.63 8.29
CA LYS A 326 30.16 -23.22 8.66
C LYS A 326 30.13 -22.30 7.43
N ARG A 327 30.71 -22.75 6.30
CA ARG A 327 30.74 -21.98 5.05
C ARG A 327 29.34 -21.87 4.44
N VAL A 328 28.57 -22.96 4.43
CA VAL A 328 27.17 -22.96 3.95
C VAL A 328 26.30 -22.01 4.77
N SER A 329 26.41 -22.04 6.10
CA SER A 329 25.70 -21.10 6.99
C SER A 329 26.12 -19.66 6.75
N SER A 330 27.41 -19.39 6.61
CA SER A 330 27.92 -18.03 6.37
C SER A 330 27.42 -17.46 5.04
N LEU A 331 27.43 -18.27 3.96
CA LEU A 331 26.87 -17.87 2.67
C LEU A 331 25.37 -17.62 2.73
N PHE A 332 24.63 -18.47 3.45
CA PHE A 332 23.19 -18.31 3.62
C PHE A 332 22.82 -17.02 4.35
N TYR A 333 23.38 -16.80 5.55
CA TYR A 333 23.10 -15.60 6.33
C TYR A 333 23.67 -14.34 5.69
N GLY A 334 24.85 -14.43 5.05
CA GLY A 334 25.42 -13.34 4.27
C GLY A 334 24.55 -12.96 3.07
N GLY A 335 23.97 -13.94 2.38
CA GLY A 335 23.02 -13.70 1.28
C GLY A 335 21.74 -13.02 1.73
N ILE A 336 21.14 -13.45 2.85
CA ILE A 336 19.98 -12.76 3.45
C ILE A 336 20.37 -11.34 3.87
N GLY A 337 21.51 -11.17 4.55
CA GLY A 337 22.02 -9.86 4.96
C GLY A 337 22.22 -8.90 3.77
N LEU A 338 22.75 -9.39 2.65
CA LEU A 338 22.90 -8.62 1.43
C LEU A 338 21.55 -8.18 0.84
N ILE A 339 20.54 -9.07 0.81
CA ILE A 339 19.18 -8.73 0.36
C ILE A 339 18.61 -7.60 1.23
N LEU A 340 18.74 -7.70 2.56
CA LEU A 340 18.25 -6.68 3.49
C LEU A 340 18.98 -5.36 3.26
N LEU A 341 20.31 -5.38 3.15
CA LEU A 341 21.13 -4.19 2.91
C LEU A 341 20.75 -3.49 1.60
N VAL A 342 20.61 -4.23 0.49
CA VAL A 342 20.22 -3.68 -0.80
C VAL A 342 18.85 -3.00 -0.70
N ASN A 343 17.87 -3.63 -0.05
CA ASN A 343 16.57 -3.02 0.12
C ASN A 343 16.61 -1.76 1.00
N LEU A 344 17.36 -1.77 2.11
CA LEU A 344 17.52 -0.60 2.98
C LEU A 344 18.17 0.58 2.25
N VAL A 345 19.22 0.32 1.46
CA VAL A 345 19.85 1.33 0.61
C VAL A 345 18.86 1.89 -0.41
N MET A 346 18.03 1.03 -1.01
CA MET A 346 16.99 1.48 -1.94
C MET A 346 15.91 2.32 -1.25
N ILE A 347 15.45 1.92 -0.07
CA ILE A 347 14.46 2.67 0.70
C ILE A 347 15.02 4.04 1.04
N HIS A 348 16.25 4.09 1.56
CA HIS A 348 16.93 5.35 1.84
C HIS A 348 17.10 6.23 0.58
N GLY A 349 17.42 5.62 -0.56
CA GLY A 349 17.52 6.35 -1.83
C GLY A 349 16.19 6.95 -2.31
N VAL A 350 15.08 6.25 -2.10
CA VAL A 350 13.74 6.79 -2.41
C VAL A 350 13.36 7.89 -1.42
N GLU A 351 13.61 7.70 -0.13
CA GLU A 351 13.32 8.70 0.91
C GLU A 351 14.10 9.99 0.69
N ASN A 352 15.40 9.89 0.40
CA ASN A 352 16.21 11.06 0.10
C ASN A 352 15.70 11.78 -1.15
N ARG A 353 15.18 11.05 -2.14
CA ARG A 353 14.57 11.67 -3.32
C ARG A 353 13.29 12.40 -2.95
N LEU A 354 12.37 11.75 -2.24
CA LEU A 354 11.10 12.37 -1.80
C LEU A 354 11.35 13.58 -0.90
N LEU A 355 12.31 13.49 0.02
CA LEU A 355 12.74 14.60 0.86
C LEU A 355 13.21 15.79 0.02
N ARG A 356 14.04 15.56 -1.00
CA ARG A 356 14.57 16.64 -1.85
C ARG A 356 13.54 17.21 -2.82
N THR A 357 12.68 16.39 -3.40
CA THR A 357 11.79 16.82 -4.50
C THR A 357 10.39 17.18 -4.05
N ILE A 358 9.96 16.77 -2.85
CA ILE A 358 8.60 17.01 -2.35
C ILE A 358 8.65 17.72 -1.00
N HIS A 359 9.27 17.12 0.02
CA HIS A 359 9.12 17.60 1.40
C HIS A 359 9.92 18.87 1.70
N ARG A 360 11.16 18.98 1.21
CA ARG A 360 11.99 20.18 1.41
C ARG A 360 11.41 21.39 0.65
N PRO A 361 11.02 21.28 -0.63
CA PRO A 361 10.31 22.33 -1.36
C PRO A 361 9.04 22.82 -0.63
N ALA A 362 8.19 21.90 -0.18
CA ALA A 362 6.99 22.22 0.58
C ALA A 362 7.32 22.91 1.92
N ARG A 363 8.30 22.39 2.67
CA ARG A 363 8.75 23.01 3.93
C ARG A 363 9.25 24.43 3.70
N GLN A 364 10.09 24.64 2.68
CA GLN A 364 10.62 25.95 2.31
C GLN A 364 9.48 26.90 1.96
N PHE A 365 8.52 26.47 1.15
CA PHE A 365 7.32 27.24 0.83
C PHE A 365 6.62 27.74 2.11
N TYR A 366 6.26 26.83 3.03
CA TYR A 366 5.54 27.22 4.25
C TYR A 366 6.36 28.14 5.16
N THR A 367 7.66 27.87 5.32
CA THR A 367 8.52 28.73 6.15
C THR A 367 8.69 30.11 5.54
N THR A 368 8.85 30.20 4.21
CA THR A 368 8.99 31.48 3.51
C THR A 368 7.68 32.25 3.56
N LEU A 369 6.54 31.61 3.31
CA LEU A 369 5.22 32.25 3.40
C LEU A 369 4.97 32.87 4.78
N LEU A 370 5.26 32.13 5.85
CA LEU A 370 5.12 32.61 7.23
C LEU A 370 6.11 33.71 7.58
N THR A 371 7.29 33.73 6.95
CA THR A 371 8.31 34.75 7.18
C THR A 371 7.97 36.05 6.45
N LEU A 372 7.51 35.96 5.21
CA LEU A 372 7.12 37.11 4.39
C LEU A 372 5.79 37.71 4.86
N HIS A 373 4.83 36.86 5.22
CA HIS A 373 3.51 37.26 5.69
C HIS A 373 3.21 36.62 7.04
N PRO A 374 3.77 37.14 8.15
CA PRO A 374 3.48 36.63 9.49
C PRO A 374 2.00 36.79 9.88
N THR A 375 1.32 37.73 9.23
CA THR A 375 -0.13 37.93 9.31
C THR A 375 -0.69 38.11 7.90
N LEU A 376 -1.95 37.68 7.69
CA LEU A 376 -2.69 37.94 6.47
C LEU A 376 -4.00 38.67 6.82
N PRO A 377 -4.44 39.65 6.00
CA PRO A 377 -5.70 40.35 6.21
C PRO A 377 -6.90 39.39 6.05
N ASP A 378 -8.02 39.71 6.70
CA ASP A 378 -9.26 38.91 6.63
C ASP A 378 -9.79 38.82 5.19
N LYS A 379 -9.62 39.91 4.43
CA LYS A 379 -9.81 39.92 2.99
C LYS A 379 -8.48 39.70 2.31
N TYR A 380 -8.38 38.58 1.61
CA TYR A 380 -7.22 38.26 0.78
C TYR A 380 -7.67 37.48 -0.45
N ILE A 381 -6.92 37.61 -1.54
CA ILE A 381 -6.99 36.73 -2.69
C ILE A 381 -5.57 36.45 -3.19
N ILE A 382 -5.28 35.17 -3.44
CA ILE A 382 -3.96 34.74 -3.90
C ILE A 382 -3.98 34.59 -5.42
N TYR A 383 -3.19 35.38 -6.11
CA TYR A 383 -2.82 35.11 -7.50
C TYR A 383 -1.71 34.05 -7.51
N GLN A 384 -1.99 32.94 -8.18
CA GLN A 384 -1.01 31.88 -8.41
C GLN A 384 -0.51 31.97 -9.85
N TYR A 385 0.78 32.21 -10.05
CA TYR A 385 1.33 32.28 -11.40
C TYR A 385 1.03 30.97 -12.17
N PRO A 386 0.42 31.08 -13.37
CA PRO A 386 0.17 29.91 -14.19
C PRO A 386 1.51 29.24 -14.49
N HIS A 387 1.57 27.91 -14.39
CA HIS A 387 2.76 27.07 -14.58
C HIS A 387 3.72 26.95 -13.39
N ALA A 388 3.47 27.62 -12.26
CA ALA A 388 4.23 27.41 -11.03
C ALA A 388 4.03 25.96 -10.52
N HIS A 389 5.08 25.13 -10.63
CA HIS A 389 4.97 23.70 -10.38
C HIS A 389 4.71 23.41 -8.88
N GLY A 390 3.50 22.91 -8.57
CA GLY A 390 3.12 22.49 -7.22
C GLY A 390 2.56 23.61 -6.33
N LEU A 391 2.56 24.87 -6.79
CA LEU A 391 2.11 26.02 -5.99
C LEU A 391 0.65 25.90 -5.56
N SER A 392 -0.22 25.44 -6.47
CA SER A 392 -1.63 25.21 -6.17
C SER A 392 -1.83 24.15 -5.08
N ASP A 393 -1.01 23.09 -5.09
CA ASP A 393 -1.05 22.05 -4.06
C ASP A 393 -0.58 22.60 -2.72
N TYR A 394 0.49 23.40 -2.69
CA TYR A 394 0.98 24.03 -1.47
C TYR A 394 -0.01 25.02 -0.86
N PHE A 395 -0.67 25.85 -1.67
CA PHE A 395 -1.71 26.74 -1.15
C PHE A 395 -2.95 25.98 -0.68
N ARG A 396 -3.31 24.89 -1.34
CA ARG A 396 -4.42 24.04 -0.90
C ARG A 396 -4.11 23.37 0.43
N GLU A 397 -2.89 22.84 0.60
CA GLU A 397 -2.41 22.29 1.87
C GLU A 397 -2.32 23.37 2.97
N TRP A 398 -1.74 24.54 2.66
CA TRP A 398 -1.70 25.71 3.54
C TRP A 398 -3.10 26.09 4.02
N TYR A 399 -4.08 26.12 3.12
CA TYR A 399 -5.45 26.48 3.45
C TYR A 399 -6.02 25.58 4.56
N TRP A 400 -5.73 24.28 4.56
CA TRP A 400 -6.17 23.37 5.63
C TRP A 400 -5.48 23.64 6.97
N LEU A 401 -4.29 24.23 6.94
CA LEU A 401 -3.50 24.56 8.13
C LEU A 401 -3.65 26.02 8.56
N ARG A 402 -4.31 26.86 7.75
CA ARG A 402 -4.36 28.32 7.96
C ARG A 402 -4.90 28.69 9.33
N GLU A 403 -5.84 27.95 9.90
CA GLU A 403 -6.41 28.28 11.21
C GLU A 403 -5.38 28.19 12.36
N ILE A 404 -4.32 27.40 12.16
CA ILE A 404 -3.23 27.22 13.12
C ILE A 404 -2.29 28.43 13.07
N TYR A 405 -1.97 28.89 11.85
CA TYR A 405 -0.97 29.93 11.62
C TYR A 405 -1.56 31.34 11.51
N TYR A 406 -2.81 31.45 11.05
CA TYR A 406 -3.59 32.66 10.79
C TYR A 406 -5.00 32.49 11.40
N PRO A 407 -5.16 32.59 12.73
CA PRO A 407 -6.43 32.31 13.41
C PRO A 407 -7.60 33.20 12.93
N ASN A 408 -7.30 34.40 12.41
CA ASN A 408 -8.28 35.31 11.85
C ASN A 408 -8.96 34.75 10.57
N LEU A 409 -8.30 33.86 9.84
CA LEU A 409 -8.82 33.27 8.60
C LEU A 409 -9.69 32.01 8.80
N LYS A 410 -10.05 31.68 10.05
CA LYS A 410 -10.77 30.43 10.39
C LYS A 410 -12.06 30.21 9.58
N LYS A 411 -12.81 31.27 9.33
CA LYS A 411 -14.09 31.20 8.60
C LYS A 411 -13.97 31.60 7.14
N GLU A 412 -12.80 32.06 6.72
CA GLU A 412 -12.61 32.57 5.37
C GLU A 412 -12.43 31.41 4.38
N PRO A 413 -13.10 31.45 3.21
CA PRO A 413 -12.97 30.43 2.18
C PRO A 413 -11.59 30.49 1.52
N PHE A 414 -11.23 29.40 0.80
CA PHE A 414 -10.01 29.39 -0.01
C PHE A 414 -10.21 30.31 -1.21
N ARG A 415 -9.41 31.37 -1.30
CA ARG A 415 -9.48 32.38 -2.35
C ARG A 415 -8.18 32.38 -3.13
N SER A 416 -8.16 31.67 -4.24
CA SER A 416 -7.05 31.71 -5.19
C SER A 416 -7.55 31.75 -6.63
N ASP A 417 -6.84 32.46 -7.49
CA ASP A 417 -7.06 32.45 -8.93
C ASP A 417 -5.73 32.36 -9.68
N SER A 418 -5.74 31.75 -10.85
CA SER A 418 -4.56 31.67 -11.73
C SER A 418 -4.70 32.55 -12.97
N GLN A 419 -5.85 33.21 -13.13
CA GLN A 419 -6.13 34.15 -14.23
C GLN A 419 -6.19 35.56 -13.66
N VAL A 420 -5.33 36.44 -14.15
CA VAL A 420 -5.22 37.81 -13.63
C VAL A 420 -6.50 38.60 -13.93
N GLU A 421 -7.12 38.32 -15.08
CA GLU A 421 -8.38 38.93 -15.50
C GLU A 421 -9.50 38.68 -14.49
N ARG A 422 -9.57 37.47 -13.92
CA ARG A 422 -10.56 37.13 -12.89
C ARG A 422 -10.32 37.85 -11.57
N ILE A 423 -9.07 38.21 -11.27
CA ILE A 423 -8.75 39.01 -10.08
C ILE A 423 -9.15 40.45 -10.32
N LEU A 424 -8.81 41.00 -11.50
CA LEU A 424 -9.21 42.36 -11.90
C LEU A 424 -10.73 42.51 -11.92
N GLU A 425 -11.47 41.55 -12.47
CA GLU A 425 -12.95 41.55 -12.43
C GLU A 425 -13.50 41.61 -11.00
N LYS A 426 -12.88 40.93 -10.04
CA LYS A 426 -13.29 40.95 -8.63
C LYS A 426 -12.93 42.29 -7.97
N ILE A 427 -11.83 42.92 -8.37
CA ILE A 427 -11.47 44.27 -7.93
C ILE A 427 -12.46 45.30 -8.47
N GLU A 428 -12.78 45.26 -9.76
CA GLU A 428 -13.74 46.17 -10.42
C GLU A 428 -15.15 46.07 -9.81
N ARG A 429 -15.56 44.87 -9.36
CA ARG A 429 -16.82 44.65 -8.63
C ARG A 429 -16.80 45.17 -7.20
N GLY A 430 -15.63 45.55 -6.67
CA GLY A 430 -15.45 45.97 -5.28
C GLY A 430 -15.43 44.83 -4.27
N ASP A 431 -15.29 43.57 -4.73
CA ASP A 431 -15.18 42.41 -3.83
C ASP A 431 -13.85 42.47 -3.05
N PHE A 432 -12.80 42.95 -3.71
CA PHE A 432 -11.44 43.13 -3.19
C PHE A 432 -10.85 44.46 -3.64
N THR A 433 -9.84 44.94 -2.92
CA THR A 433 -8.95 46.03 -3.33
C THR A 433 -7.64 45.44 -3.85
N ILE A 434 -6.83 46.24 -4.55
CA ILE A 434 -5.50 45.82 -5.00
C ILE A 434 -4.60 45.42 -3.81
N ASP A 435 -4.83 46.02 -2.64
CA ASP A 435 -4.11 45.70 -1.40
C ASP A 435 -4.48 44.35 -0.78
N ASP A 436 -5.62 43.76 -1.19
CA ASP A 436 -6.04 42.43 -0.78
C ASP A 436 -5.44 41.32 -1.67
N VAL A 437 -4.77 41.68 -2.79
CA VAL A 437 -4.18 40.71 -3.73
C VAL A 437 -2.73 40.42 -3.37
N PHE A 438 -2.40 39.13 -3.29
CA PHE A 438 -1.05 38.64 -3.10
C PHE A 438 -0.59 37.88 -4.34
N PHE A 439 0.54 38.29 -4.92
CA PHE A 439 1.09 37.73 -6.16
C PHE A 439 2.26 36.81 -5.82
N PHE A 440 2.00 35.51 -5.86
CA PHE A 440 2.98 34.50 -5.48
C PHE A 440 3.37 33.62 -6.66
N ASP A 441 4.68 33.49 -6.88
CA ASP A 441 5.26 32.47 -7.75
C ASP A 441 6.04 31.44 -6.93
N TYR A 442 6.43 30.34 -7.58
CA TYR A 442 7.20 29.29 -6.95
C TYR A 442 8.27 28.72 -7.88
N ASN A 443 9.51 28.91 -7.45
CA ASN A 443 10.68 28.30 -8.06
C ASN A 443 11.17 27.15 -7.18
N ALA A 444 11.37 25.96 -7.76
CA ALA A 444 11.83 24.80 -6.99
C ALA A 444 13.23 24.97 -6.38
N GLN A 445 14.05 25.90 -6.88
CA GLN A 445 15.38 26.22 -6.35
C GLN A 445 15.33 27.35 -5.32
N GLU A 446 14.57 28.41 -5.60
CA GLU A 446 14.57 29.65 -4.81
C GLU A 446 13.45 29.67 -3.75
N GLY A 447 12.38 28.92 -3.97
CA GLY A 447 11.25 28.78 -3.07
C GLY A 447 10.06 29.63 -3.49
N LEU A 448 9.29 30.10 -2.50
CA LEU A 448 8.20 31.05 -2.72
C LEU A 448 8.79 32.43 -3.03
N GLU A 449 8.38 33.00 -4.16
CA GLU A 449 8.73 34.36 -4.57
C GLU A 449 7.49 35.25 -4.41
N ASP A 450 7.66 36.40 -3.76
CA ASP A 450 6.59 37.36 -3.50
C ASP A 450 6.75 38.58 -4.41
N PHE A 451 5.92 38.62 -5.46
CA PHE A 451 5.83 39.72 -6.42
C PHE A 451 4.75 40.73 -6.03
N THR A 452 4.18 40.64 -4.83
CA THR A 452 3.03 41.45 -4.42
C THR A 452 3.30 42.94 -4.53
N ARG A 453 4.50 43.41 -4.17
CA ARG A 453 4.82 44.84 -4.29
C ARG A 453 5.00 45.28 -5.74
N GLU A 454 5.78 44.53 -6.52
CA GLU A 454 6.05 44.84 -7.93
C GLU A 454 4.80 44.80 -8.80
N ALA A 455 3.86 43.88 -8.51
CA ALA A 455 2.61 43.77 -9.25
C ALA A 455 1.57 44.85 -8.86
N ARG A 456 1.75 45.52 -7.72
CA ARG A 456 0.87 46.62 -7.26
C ARG A 456 1.31 47.98 -7.80
N ASP A 457 2.63 48.18 -7.88
CA ASP A 457 3.26 49.38 -8.45
C ASP A 457 3.04 49.44 -9.98
#